data_AF-A0A2M8NJ91-F1
#
_entry.id   AF-A0A2M8NJ91-F1
#
_cell.length_a   1.000
_cell.length_b   1.000
_cell.length_c   1.000
_cell.angle_alpha   90.00
_cell.angle_beta   90.00
_cell.angle_gamma   90.00
#
_symmetry.space_group_name_H-M   'P 1'
#
loop_
_entity.id
_entity.type
_entity.pdbx_description
1 polymer ?
#
loop_
_entity_poly.entity_id
_entity_poly.type
_entity_poly.pdbx_seq_one_letter_code
_entity_poly.pdbx_strand_id
1 'polypeptide(L)'
;MTPDAICESAVPAVDPASRTYTQAEQVLQPGVDYRAVFCTEAGAIYIDLLEDYTPITVNNFVFLAEQGYYNNTTFHRVIDQFMAQGGDPLGTGTGGPGYAFEDEFLPFLNFDVPGLLAMANAGPNTNGSQFFITTVPTPHLNQRHSIFGIVLTGQDTVGRLRLRDPQNDPNPGTALNTVVIITDPNTVSADVPQRPAAPREAARAVVSAIIEELAQPNVATVLTLEEGTSGMLTAEALVAAAPESVREAYQAFLDANGFIYRASIAINNTSCDLNAAPYMRIAYALDGYATPADAAAALNDGFLSELAAAQGYTNSTTARGLTYPVYTQETSACERPAVQALTYWKRGRYVITAAATYPADSAASADRWLSRLVGPIFETYFGDILIQEVRQ
;
A
#
# COMPACT_ATOMS: atom_id res chain seq x y z
N MET A 1 5.44 -19.85 -17.86
CA MET A 1 5.22 -21.17 -17.21
C MET A 1 4.00 -21.07 -16.31
N THR A 2 3.27 -22.16 -16.06
CA THR A 2 2.21 -22.15 -15.02
C THR A 2 2.84 -22.20 -13.63
N PRO A 3 2.13 -21.78 -12.56
CA PRO A 3 2.62 -21.92 -11.19
C PRO A 3 3.07 -23.35 -10.85
N ASP A 4 2.32 -24.37 -11.28
CA ASP A 4 2.71 -25.78 -11.07
C ASP A 4 4.00 -26.15 -11.80
N ALA A 5 4.17 -25.73 -13.06
CA ALA A 5 5.39 -25.98 -13.82
C ALA A 5 6.62 -25.29 -13.20
N ILE A 6 6.44 -24.11 -12.60
CA ILE A 6 7.48 -23.43 -11.83
C ILE A 6 7.88 -24.32 -10.64
N CYS A 7 6.92 -24.86 -9.90
CA CYS A 7 7.19 -25.75 -8.79
C CYS A 7 7.86 -27.07 -9.18
N GLU A 8 7.46 -27.67 -10.29
CA GLU A 8 8.12 -28.87 -10.83
C GLU A 8 9.61 -28.62 -11.13
N SER A 9 9.95 -27.42 -11.60
CA SER A 9 11.35 -27.04 -11.90
C SER A 9 12.17 -26.65 -10.67
N ALA A 10 11.51 -26.25 -9.58
CA ALA A 10 12.16 -25.72 -8.38
C ALA A 10 12.36 -26.75 -7.25
N VAL A 11 11.83 -27.97 -7.42
CA VAL A 11 11.88 -29.06 -6.42
C VAL A 11 12.73 -30.23 -6.95
N PRO A 12 13.60 -30.87 -6.12
CA PRO A 12 13.80 -30.63 -4.69
C PRO A 12 14.60 -29.36 -4.41
N ALA A 13 14.16 -28.62 -3.39
CA ALA A 13 14.81 -27.39 -2.97
C ALA A 13 15.98 -27.69 -2.02
N VAL A 14 17.10 -27.00 -2.24
CA VAL A 14 18.29 -27.13 -1.40
C VAL A 14 18.05 -26.40 -0.08
N ASP A 15 18.40 -27.03 1.04
CA ASP A 15 18.35 -26.37 2.35
C ASP A 15 19.31 -25.16 2.40
N PRO A 16 18.90 -24.05 3.02
CA PRO A 16 19.73 -22.86 3.10
C PRO A 16 20.92 -23.08 4.03
N ALA A 17 22.04 -22.42 3.73
CA ALA A 17 23.25 -22.50 4.55
C ALA A 17 23.06 -21.88 5.96
N SER A 18 22.15 -20.91 6.09
CA SER A 18 21.77 -20.27 7.35
C SER A 18 20.27 -20.01 7.38
N ARG A 19 19.68 -20.04 8.58
CA ARG A 19 18.33 -19.53 8.87
C ARG A 19 18.34 -18.46 9.96
N THR A 20 19.49 -17.81 10.15
CA THR A 20 19.66 -16.74 11.12
C THR A 20 20.44 -15.61 10.48
N TYR A 21 19.94 -14.39 10.62
CA TYR A 21 20.47 -13.16 10.06
C TYR A 21 20.36 -12.04 11.11
N THR A 22 21.11 -10.95 10.91
CA THR A 22 21.04 -9.77 11.79
C THR A 22 19.96 -8.78 11.36
N GLN A 23 19.64 -8.74 10.06
CA GLN A 23 18.58 -7.95 9.44
C GLN A 23 18.34 -8.44 8.00
N ALA A 24 17.24 -8.01 7.38
CA ALA A 24 17.05 -8.16 5.94
C ALA A 24 17.96 -7.20 5.16
N GLU A 25 18.52 -7.64 4.03
CA GLU A 25 19.16 -6.75 3.07
C GLU A 25 18.11 -6.11 2.15
N GLN A 26 18.40 -4.92 1.63
CA GLN A 26 17.53 -4.27 0.65
C GLN A 26 17.70 -4.94 -0.71
N VAL A 27 16.69 -5.69 -1.15
CA VAL A 27 16.69 -6.45 -2.41
C VAL A 27 15.64 -5.95 -3.39
N LEU A 28 14.64 -5.19 -2.93
CA LEU A 28 13.62 -4.64 -3.82
C LEU A 28 14.21 -3.57 -4.74
N GLN A 29 13.88 -3.68 -6.02
CA GLN A 29 14.23 -2.73 -7.06
C GLN A 29 13.03 -1.82 -7.36
N PRO A 30 13.23 -0.49 -7.51
CA PRO A 30 12.15 0.41 -7.87
C PRO A 30 11.48 0.02 -9.19
N GLY A 31 10.14 -0.03 -9.18
CA GLY A 31 9.34 -0.28 -10.38
C GLY A 31 9.24 -1.75 -10.81
N VAL A 32 9.75 -2.68 -10.01
CA VAL A 32 9.55 -4.13 -10.22
C VAL A 32 8.31 -4.58 -9.45
N ASP A 33 7.41 -5.27 -10.16
CA ASP A 33 6.24 -5.97 -9.60
C ASP A 33 6.70 -7.34 -9.08
N TYR A 34 6.62 -7.54 -7.77
CA TYR A 34 7.08 -8.77 -7.13
C TYR A 34 5.92 -9.73 -6.87
N ARG A 35 6.07 -10.97 -7.33
CA ARG A 35 5.14 -12.05 -7.04
C ARG A 35 5.87 -13.25 -6.45
N ALA A 36 5.11 -14.14 -5.82
CA ALA A 36 5.65 -15.36 -5.25
C ALA A 36 4.85 -16.59 -5.66
N VAL A 37 5.53 -17.68 -5.98
CA VAL A 37 4.93 -19.00 -6.12
C VAL A 37 5.36 -19.86 -4.93
N PHE A 38 4.41 -20.22 -4.08
CA PHE A 38 4.66 -21.15 -2.98
C PHE A 38 4.46 -22.57 -3.49
N CYS A 39 5.54 -23.34 -3.49
CA CYS A 39 5.52 -24.72 -3.93
C CYS A 39 5.29 -25.62 -2.73
N THR A 40 4.05 -26.06 -2.56
CA THR A 40 3.65 -26.91 -1.42
C THR A 40 3.40 -28.35 -1.88
N GLU A 41 3.41 -29.30 -0.96
CA GLU A 41 2.96 -30.67 -1.24
C GLU A 41 1.49 -30.75 -1.68
N ALA A 42 0.67 -29.74 -1.36
CA ALA A 42 -0.73 -29.68 -1.77
C ALA A 42 -0.92 -29.05 -3.17
N GLY A 43 0.11 -28.46 -3.76
CA GLY A 43 0.07 -27.74 -5.04
C GLY A 43 0.69 -26.35 -4.96
N ALA A 44 0.72 -25.64 -6.08
CA ALA A 44 1.18 -24.26 -6.12
C ALA A 44 0.15 -23.26 -5.55
N ILE A 45 0.66 -22.21 -4.91
CA ILE A 45 -0.12 -21.01 -4.54
C ILE A 45 0.61 -19.82 -5.16
N TYR A 46 -0.08 -19.06 -6.01
CA TYR A 46 0.49 -17.89 -6.68
C TYR A 46 -0.02 -16.63 -5.99
N ILE A 47 0.90 -15.75 -5.61
CA ILE A 47 0.65 -14.62 -4.72
C ILE A 47 1.22 -13.35 -5.34
N ASP A 48 0.43 -12.28 -5.33
CA ASP A 48 0.87 -10.92 -5.57
C ASP A 48 1.44 -10.33 -4.29
N LEU A 49 2.64 -9.75 -4.31
CA LEU A 49 3.22 -9.07 -3.15
C LEU A 49 2.91 -7.58 -3.26
N LEU A 50 2.71 -6.93 -2.12
CA LEU A 50 2.24 -5.54 -2.07
C LEU A 50 3.37 -4.57 -1.78
N GLU A 51 4.45 -4.56 -2.58
CA GLU A 51 5.66 -3.75 -2.30
C GLU A 51 5.40 -2.25 -2.27
N ASP A 52 4.45 -1.75 -3.07
CA ASP A 52 4.02 -0.34 -3.06
C ASP A 52 3.31 0.06 -1.75
N TYR A 53 2.86 -0.91 -0.96
CA TYR A 53 1.99 -0.72 0.19
C TYR A 53 2.68 -1.06 1.52
N THR A 54 3.42 -2.16 1.55
CA THR A 54 4.18 -2.65 2.71
C THR A 54 5.62 -3.01 2.30
N PRO A 55 6.42 -2.02 1.86
CA PRO A 55 7.75 -2.25 1.28
C PRO A 55 8.73 -2.93 2.22
N ILE A 56 8.70 -2.65 3.53
CA ILE A 56 9.63 -3.26 4.50
C ILE A 56 9.31 -4.75 4.65
N THR A 57 8.03 -5.07 4.76
CA THR A 57 7.52 -6.44 4.91
C THR A 57 7.79 -7.27 3.66
N VAL A 58 7.51 -6.72 2.47
CA VAL A 58 7.79 -7.40 1.20
C VAL A 58 9.29 -7.57 0.99
N ASN A 59 10.11 -6.57 1.29
CA ASN A 59 11.57 -6.68 1.19
C ASN A 59 12.10 -7.80 2.08
N ASN A 60 11.65 -7.88 3.34
CA ASN A 60 11.99 -8.97 4.25
C ASN A 60 11.61 -10.33 3.67
N PHE A 61 10.38 -10.45 3.15
CA PHE A 61 9.89 -11.71 2.60
C PHE A 61 10.69 -12.16 1.37
N VAL A 62 10.92 -11.26 0.42
CA VAL A 62 11.69 -11.50 -0.81
C VAL A 62 13.13 -11.88 -0.48
N PHE A 63 13.80 -11.12 0.40
CA PHE A 63 15.15 -11.43 0.85
C PHE A 63 15.23 -12.85 1.42
N LEU A 64 14.36 -13.22 2.36
CA LEU A 64 14.36 -14.55 2.96
C LEU A 64 14.08 -15.65 1.92
N ALA A 65 13.15 -15.43 0.99
CA ALA A 65 12.86 -16.38 -0.08
C ALA A 65 14.08 -16.60 -1.00
N GLU A 66 14.76 -15.53 -1.41
CA GLU A 66 15.97 -15.59 -2.24
C GLU A 66 17.14 -16.29 -1.54
N GLN A 67 17.23 -16.19 -0.21
CA GLN A 67 18.19 -16.96 0.58
C GLN A 67 17.81 -18.45 0.76
N GLY A 68 16.67 -18.89 0.22
CA GLY A 68 16.14 -20.24 0.41
C GLY A 68 15.64 -20.51 1.82
N TYR A 69 15.39 -19.47 2.63
CA TYR A 69 15.02 -19.59 4.04
C TYR A 69 13.82 -20.51 4.27
N TYR A 70 12.80 -20.36 3.41
CA TYR A 70 11.55 -21.10 3.45
C TYR A 70 11.63 -22.51 2.88
N ASN A 71 12.76 -22.89 2.27
CA ASN A 71 12.92 -24.21 1.68
C ASN A 71 12.76 -25.31 2.75
N ASN A 72 11.98 -26.33 2.40
CA ASN A 72 11.67 -27.48 3.24
C ASN A 72 11.10 -27.13 4.62
N THR A 73 10.40 -25.99 4.75
CA THR A 73 9.64 -25.64 5.95
C THR A 73 8.23 -26.23 5.88
N THR A 74 7.36 -25.92 6.85
CA THR A 74 5.97 -26.42 6.85
C THR A 74 4.96 -25.32 7.15
N PHE A 75 3.73 -25.53 6.71
CA PHE A 75 2.55 -24.88 7.30
C PHE A 75 2.28 -25.52 8.65
N HIS A 76 2.94 -24.99 9.67
CA HIS A 76 3.00 -25.60 10.99
C HIS A 76 1.72 -25.40 11.79
N ARG A 77 0.87 -24.43 11.46
CA ARG A 77 -0.40 -24.21 12.15
C ARG A 77 -1.48 -23.85 11.15
N VAL A 78 -2.45 -24.72 10.95
CA VAL A 78 -3.57 -24.53 10.02
C VAL A 78 -4.87 -24.76 10.77
N ILE A 79 -5.68 -23.71 10.86
CA ILE A 79 -6.95 -23.71 11.59
C ILE A 79 -8.07 -23.49 10.58
N ASP A 80 -9.02 -24.43 10.55
CA ASP A 80 -10.19 -24.34 9.67
C ASP A 80 -10.99 -23.07 9.94
N GLN A 81 -11.53 -22.47 8.89
CA GLN A 81 -12.26 -21.20 8.93
C GLN A 81 -11.48 -20.08 9.63
N PHE A 82 -10.15 -20.06 9.48
CA PHE A 82 -9.31 -19.00 10.01
C PHE A 82 -8.11 -18.71 9.09
N MET A 83 -7.06 -19.52 9.16
CA MET A 83 -5.80 -19.25 8.46
C MET A 83 -4.88 -20.48 8.38
N ALA A 84 -3.92 -20.41 7.46
CA ALA A 84 -2.80 -21.32 7.32
C ALA A 84 -1.48 -20.58 7.56
N GLN A 85 -0.80 -20.86 8.67
CA GLN A 85 0.44 -20.23 9.12
C GLN A 85 1.66 -21.10 8.81
N GLY A 86 2.69 -20.47 8.25
CA GLY A 86 3.96 -21.06 7.84
C GLY A 86 5.16 -20.16 8.17
N GLY A 87 6.32 -20.44 7.58
CA GLY A 87 7.51 -19.60 7.72
C GLY A 87 8.31 -19.77 9.02
N ASP A 88 7.98 -20.78 9.83
CA ASP A 88 8.80 -21.20 10.98
C ASP A 88 9.74 -22.35 10.56
N PRO A 89 11.07 -22.16 10.58
CA PRO A 89 12.01 -23.22 10.24
C PRO A 89 12.08 -24.38 11.23
N LEU A 90 11.57 -24.20 12.45
CA LEU A 90 11.49 -25.26 13.47
C LEU A 90 10.15 -26.02 13.37
N GLY A 91 9.13 -25.43 12.74
CA GLY A 91 7.78 -26.00 12.67
C GLY A 91 7.05 -26.06 14.02
N THR A 92 7.53 -25.35 15.04
CA THR A 92 7.00 -25.34 16.42
C THR A 92 6.06 -24.16 16.69
N GLY A 93 6.05 -23.15 15.82
CA GLY A 93 5.40 -21.86 15.99
C GLY A 93 6.27 -20.80 16.68
N THR A 94 7.54 -21.08 16.98
CA THR A 94 8.40 -20.21 17.80
C THR A 94 9.73 -19.83 17.16
N GLY A 95 10.08 -20.40 16.00
CA GLY A 95 11.29 -20.01 15.28
C GLY A 95 11.13 -18.69 14.53
N GLY A 96 12.24 -18.19 14.01
CA GLY A 96 12.30 -16.93 13.29
C GLY A 96 13.68 -16.70 12.67
N PRO A 97 13.90 -15.57 11.98
CA PRO A 97 15.10 -15.34 11.19
C PRO A 97 16.26 -14.73 11.99
N GLY A 98 16.11 -14.57 13.31
CA GLY A 98 17.13 -13.97 14.18
C GLY A 98 16.99 -12.47 14.44
N TYR A 99 16.01 -11.81 13.79
CA TYR A 99 15.70 -10.40 13.96
C TYR A 99 14.18 -10.16 13.95
N ALA A 100 13.79 -8.94 14.30
CA ALA A 100 12.42 -8.46 14.19
C ALA A 100 12.37 -7.06 13.56
N PHE A 101 11.25 -6.72 12.93
CA PHE A 101 11.01 -5.42 12.31
C PHE A 101 9.58 -4.90 12.60
N GLU A 102 9.38 -3.62 12.28
CA GLU A 102 8.16 -2.85 12.51
C GLU A 102 6.93 -3.36 11.75
N ASP A 103 5.75 -2.96 12.24
CA ASP A 103 4.48 -3.18 11.55
C ASP A 103 4.24 -2.13 10.45
N GLU A 104 3.59 -2.54 9.35
CA GLU A 104 3.17 -1.67 8.25
C GLU A 104 1.65 -1.80 8.06
N PHE A 105 0.91 -0.91 8.71
CA PHE A 105 -0.56 -0.91 8.68
C PHE A 105 -1.09 0.20 7.77
N LEU A 106 -2.04 -0.14 6.91
CA LEU A 106 -2.76 0.81 6.06
C LEU A 106 -4.25 0.81 6.44
N PRO A 107 -4.88 1.99 6.62
CA PRO A 107 -6.28 2.07 7.07
C PRO A 107 -7.29 1.29 6.21
N PHE A 108 -7.02 1.17 4.91
CA PHE A 108 -7.89 0.53 3.93
C PHE A 108 -7.57 -0.94 3.67
N LEU A 109 -6.41 -1.42 4.09
CA LEU A 109 -5.98 -2.80 3.87
C LEU A 109 -6.36 -3.65 5.09
N ASN A 110 -7.51 -4.32 5.01
CA ASN A 110 -8.14 -5.04 6.12
C ASN A 110 -8.41 -6.51 5.77
N PHE A 111 -8.63 -7.32 6.80
CA PHE A 111 -8.96 -8.74 6.69
C PHE A 111 -10.46 -9.00 6.46
N ASP A 112 -11.00 -8.50 5.36
CA ASP A 112 -12.42 -8.58 4.96
C ASP A 112 -12.69 -9.63 3.86
N VAL A 113 -11.64 -10.24 3.30
CA VAL A 113 -11.70 -11.29 2.27
C VAL A 113 -10.71 -12.43 2.60
N PRO A 114 -10.95 -13.66 2.09
CA PRO A 114 -9.96 -14.72 2.15
C PRO A 114 -8.77 -14.46 1.22
N GLY A 115 -7.67 -15.18 1.42
CA GLY A 115 -6.50 -15.16 0.54
C GLY A 115 -5.53 -14.01 0.80
N LEU A 116 -5.60 -13.37 1.97
CA LEU A 116 -4.65 -12.33 2.36
C LEU A 116 -3.44 -12.97 3.03
N LEU A 117 -2.24 -12.67 2.53
CA LEU A 117 -0.96 -13.04 3.12
C LEU A 117 -0.52 -11.94 4.10
N ALA A 118 -0.25 -12.32 5.34
CA ALA A 118 0.13 -11.38 6.39
C ALA A 118 1.18 -11.94 7.35
N MET A 119 1.90 -11.06 8.05
CA MET A 119 2.91 -11.45 9.02
C MET A 119 2.30 -11.95 10.33
N ALA A 120 2.77 -13.09 10.82
CA ALA A 120 2.57 -13.47 12.21
C ALA A 120 3.56 -12.69 13.10
N ASN A 121 3.12 -12.30 14.29
CA ASN A 121 3.94 -11.58 15.26
C ASN A 121 3.59 -11.98 16.70
N ALA A 122 4.42 -11.54 17.66
CA ALA A 122 4.25 -11.76 19.09
C ALA A 122 3.78 -10.50 19.83
N GLY A 123 3.27 -9.51 19.09
CA GLY A 123 2.96 -8.16 19.57
C GLY A 123 3.50 -7.07 18.62
N PRO A 124 3.26 -5.79 18.94
CA PRO A 124 3.62 -4.68 18.07
C PRO A 124 5.12 -4.67 17.71
N ASN A 125 5.42 -4.48 16.42
CA ASN A 125 6.78 -4.38 15.87
C ASN A 125 7.65 -5.61 16.14
N THR A 126 7.08 -6.80 16.03
CA THR A 126 7.79 -8.08 16.20
C THR A 126 7.64 -9.01 15.00
N ASN A 127 7.49 -8.43 13.80
CA ASN A 127 7.45 -9.22 12.56
C ASN A 127 8.80 -9.89 12.31
N GLY A 128 8.79 -11.12 11.79
CA GLY A 128 10.00 -11.90 11.52
C GLY A 128 9.89 -12.65 10.18
N SER A 129 9.86 -13.98 10.22
CA SER A 129 9.72 -14.82 9.02
C SER A 129 8.37 -15.52 8.91
N GLN A 130 7.64 -15.64 10.02
CA GLN A 130 6.38 -16.37 10.04
C GLN A 130 5.29 -15.54 9.39
N PHE A 131 4.50 -16.18 8.55
CA PHE A 131 3.38 -15.58 7.84
C PHE A 131 2.16 -16.47 7.94
N PHE A 132 0.99 -15.94 7.61
CA PHE A 132 -0.22 -16.74 7.42
C PHE A 132 -1.02 -16.26 6.21
N ILE A 133 -1.80 -17.18 5.63
CA ILE A 133 -2.78 -16.90 4.59
C ILE A 133 -4.17 -17.09 5.17
N THR A 134 -5.05 -16.09 5.07
CA THR A 134 -6.43 -16.21 5.56
C THR A 134 -7.28 -17.12 4.67
N THR A 135 -8.15 -17.92 5.30
CA THR A 135 -9.13 -18.76 4.57
C THR A 135 -10.54 -18.20 4.59
N VAL A 136 -10.80 -17.20 5.45
CA VAL A 136 -12.05 -16.45 5.59
C VAL A 136 -11.74 -15.00 6.00
N PRO A 137 -12.72 -14.07 6.00
CA PRO A 137 -12.57 -12.76 6.62
C PRO A 137 -12.25 -12.86 8.13
N THR A 138 -11.24 -12.11 8.60
CA THR A 138 -10.76 -12.12 9.98
C THR A 138 -10.58 -10.71 10.57
N PRO A 139 -11.64 -9.87 10.68
CA PRO A 139 -11.51 -8.46 11.05
C PRO A 139 -10.87 -8.17 12.41
N HIS A 140 -10.86 -9.16 13.32
CA HIS A 140 -10.20 -9.06 14.62
C HIS A 140 -8.66 -8.95 14.52
N LEU A 141 -8.09 -9.25 13.34
CA LEU A 141 -6.67 -9.10 13.01
C LEU A 141 -6.31 -7.73 12.42
N ASN A 142 -7.31 -6.90 12.07
CA ASN A 142 -7.08 -5.57 11.48
C ASN A 142 -6.19 -4.72 12.40
N GLN A 143 -5.20 -4.05 11.81
CA GLN A 143 -4.22 -3.21 12.53
C GLN A 143 -3.44 -3.95 13.62
N ARG A 144 -3.28 -5.27 13.47
CA ARG A 144 -2.45 -6.11 14.34
C ARG A 144 -1.40 -6.91 13.56
N HIS A 145 -1.61 -7.14 12.26
CA HIS A 145 -0.75 -7.92 11.40
C HIS A 145 -0.59 -7.22 10.05
N SER A 146 0.64 -7.04 9.58
CA SER A 146 0.93 -6.40 8.28
C SER A 146 0.46 -7.33 7.15
N ILE A 147 -0.52 -6.91 6.36
CA ILE A 147 -0.92 -7.59 5.13
C ILE A 147 0.05 -7.16 4.04
N PHE A 148 0.71 -8.12 3.38
CA PHE A 148 1.76 -7.84 2.41
C PHE A 148 1.64 -8.64 1.12
N GLY A 149 0.56 -9.40 0.94
CA GLY A 149 0.30 -10.11 -0.30
C GLY A 149 -1.13 -10.62 -0.43
N ILE A 150 -1.50 -11.01 -1.64
CA ILE A 150 -2.82 -11.53 -2.00
C ILE A 150 -2.68 -12.76 -2.88
N VAL A 151 -3.38 -13.83 -2.54
CA VAL A 151 -3.43 -15.05 -3.36
C VAL A 151 -4.18 -14.74 -4.66
N LEU A 152 -3.46 -14.83 -5.78
CA LEU A 152 -4.01 -14.71 -7.14
C LEU A 152 -4.66 -16.02 -7.60
N THR A 153 -3.99 -17.15 -7.36
CA THR A 153 -4.52 -18.50 -7.65
C THR A 153 -4.04 -19.50 -6.60
N GLY A 154 -4.80 -20.58 -6.38
CA GLY A 154 -4.44 -21.62 -5.41
C GLY A 154 -5.04 -21.41 -4.01
N GLN A 155 -6.09 -20.61 -3.87
CA GLN A 155 -6.82 -20.47 -2.60
C GLN A 155 -7.48 -21.80 -2.17
N ASP A 156 -7.89 -22.62 -3.12
CA ASP A 156 -8.34 -24.00 -2.88
C ASP A 156 -7.19 -24.89 -2.37
N THR A 157 -5.97 -24.70 -2.87
CA THR A 157 -4.76 -25.35 -2.34
C THR A 157 -4.52 -24.98 -0.88
N VAL A 158 -4.67 -23.70 -0.51
CA VAL A 158 -4.61 -23.25 0.90
C VAL A 158 -5.65 -23.99 1.74
N GLY A 159 -6.88 -24.16 1.23
CA GLY A 159 -7.95 -24.90 1.90
C GLY A 159 -7.70 -26.41 2.01
N ARG A 160 -6.80 -26.98 1.20
CA ARG A 160 -6.40 -28.41 1.24
C ARG A 160 -5.20 -28.69 2.15
N LEU A 161 -4.57 -27.66 2.71
CA LEU A 161 -3.46 -27.83 3.66
C LEU A 161 -3.94 -28.61 4.89
N ARG A 162 -3.06 -29.45 5.43
CA ARG A 162 -3.37 -30.29 6.59
C ARG A 162 -3.66 -29.41 7.80
N LEU A 163 -4.87 -29.57 8.38
CA LEU A 163 -5.22 -28.99 9.67
C LEU A 163 -4.23 -29.44 10.75
N ARG A 164 -3.70 -28.48 11.51
CA ARG A 164 -2.69 -28.74 12.53
C ARG A 164 -2.65 -27.61 13.56
N ASP A 165 -2.56 -27.97 14.83
CA ASP A 165 -2.08 -27.08 15.89
C ASP A 165 -0.82 -27.70 16.51
N PRO A 166 0.36 -27.06 16.43
CA PRO A 166 1.62 -27.63 16.92
C PRO A 166 1.61 -27.90 18.43
N GLN A 167 0.72 -27.27 19.20
CA GLN A 167 0.58 -27.56 20.64
C GLN A 167 -0.07 -28.92 20.91
N ASN A 168 -0.87 -29.43 19.96
CA ASN A 168 -1.69 -30.62 20.13
C ASN A 168 -1.31 -31.77 19.18
N ASP A 169 -0.65 -31.48 18.05
CA ASP A 169 -0.23 -32.46 17.05
C ASP A 169 1.29 -32.37 16.78
N PRO A 170 2.09 -33.36 17.25
CA PRO A 170 3.54 -33.36 17.08
C PRO A 170 3.98 -33.73 15.67
N ASN A 171 3.10 -34.24 14.81
CA ASN A 171 3.45 -34.60 13.43
C ASN A 171 3.66 -33.33 12.60
N PRO A 172 4.51 -33.37 11.56
CA PRO A 172 4.72 -32.21 10.68
C PRO A 172 3.44 -31.81 9.93
N GLY A 173 3.30 -30.51 9.69
CA GLY A 173 2.27 -29.97 8.80
C GLY A 173 2.60 -30.21 7.33
N THR A 174 1.77 -29.71 6.42
CA THR A 174 2.03 -29.79 4.96
C THR A 174 3.33 -29.06 4.63
N ALA A 175 4.21 -29.68 3.85
CA ALA A 175 5.49 -29.06 3.51
C ALA A 175 5.32 -27.88 2.53
N LEU A 176 6.10 -26.83 2.81
CA LEU A 176 6.42 -25.75 1.89
C LEU A 176 7.82 -26.07 1.34
N ASN A 177 7.87 -26.65 0.14
CA ASN A 177 9.11 -27.11 -0.48
C ASN A 177 10.02 -25.93 -0.80
N THR A 178 9.48 -24.87 -1.41
CA THR A 178 10.21 -23.63 -1.71
C THR A 178 9.25 -22.47 -2.01
N VAL A 179 9.79 -21.27 -1.99
CA VAL A 179 9.13 -20.04 -2.46
C VAL A 179 9.96 -19.50 -3.62
N VAL A 180 9.35 -19.39 -4.80
CA VAL A 180 9.99 -18.82 -5.99
C VAL A 180 9.53 -17.39 -6.16
N ILE A 181 10.47 -16.43 -6.14
CA ILE A 181 10.19 -15.02 -6.43
C ILE A 181 10.14 -14.79 -7.94
N ILE A 182 9.11 -14.08 -8.38
CA ILE A 182 8.87 -13.70 -9.77
C ILE A 182 8.97 -12.17 -9.84
N THR A 183 9.86 -11.68 -10.69
CA THR A 183 10.07 -10.24 -10.93
C THR A 183 9.57 -9.78 -12.30
N ASP A 184 9.18 -10.72 -13.16
CA ASP A 184 8.45 -10.45 -14.40
C ASP A 184 7.18 -11.30 -14.43
N PRO A 185 6.05 -10.76 -13.94
CA PRO A 185 4.77 -11.45 -13.94
C PRO A 185 4.32 -11.97 -15.31
N ASN A 186 4.76 -11.36 -16.41
CA ASN A 186 4.39 -11.78 -17.77
C ASN A 186 4.97 -13.16 -18.14
N THR A 187 5.98 -13.63 -17.37
CA THR A 187 6.54 -14.97 -17.53
C THR A 187 5.64 -16.06 -16.95
N VAL A 188 4.64 -15.69 -16.13
CA VAL A 188 3.71 -16.62 -15.47
C VAL A 188 2.39 -16.64 -16.21
N SER A 189 1.98 -17.84 -16.62
CA SER A 189 0.66 -18.07 -17.22
C SER A 189 -0.24 -18.65 -16.14
N ALA A 190 -1.07 -17.81 -15.55
CA ALA A 190 -2.09 -18.18 -14.56
C ALA A 190 -3.43 -17.57 -14.97
N ASP A 191 -4.52 -18.32 -14.75
CA ASP A 191 -5.87 -17.80 -14.91
C ASP A 191 -6.24 -16.96 -13.69
N VAL A 192 -5.61 -15.79 -13.61
CA VAL A 192 -5.91 -14.80 -12.57
C VAL A 192 -7.21 -14.12 -12.96
N PRO A 193 -8.25 -14.16 -12.10
CA PRO A 193 -9.50 -13.46 -12.38
C PRO A 193 -9.22 -11.97 -12.58
N GLN A 194 -9.26 -11.48 -13.82
CA GLN A 194 -9.08 -10.06 -14.08
C GLN A 194 -10.30 -9.31 -13.56
N ARG A 195 -10.13 -8.59 -12.45
CA ARG A 195 -11.13 -7.64 -12.00
C ARG A 195 -10.95 -6.36 -12.84
N PRO A 196 -12.01 -5.83 -13.48
CA PRO A 196 -11.88 -4.58 -14.22
C PRO A 196 -11.37 -3.47 -13.29
N ALA A 197 -10.51 -2.60 -13.81
CA ALA A 197 -10.16 -1.34 -13.14
C ALA A 197 -11.41 -0.69 -12.57
N ALA A 198 -11.38 -0.37 -11.26
CA ALA A 198 -12.50 0.28 -10.59
C ALA A 198 -13.03 1.39 -11.49
N PRO A 199 -14.26 1.25 -12.04
CA PRO A 199 -14.73 2.19 -13.04
C PRO A 199 -14.73 3.59 -12.45
N ARG A 200 -14.54 4.61 -13.28
CA ARG A 200 -14.66 6.02 -12.90
C ARG A 200 -15.93 6.30 -12.07
N GLU A 201 -17.00 5.53 -12.29
CA GLU A 201 -18.25 5.57 -11.52
C GLU A 201 -18.11 5.07 -10.08
N ALA A 202 -17.34 4.02 -9.81
CA ALA A 202 -17.09 3.53 -8.44
C ALA A 202 -16.31 4.57 -7.63
N ALA A 203 -15.26 5.16 -8.23
CA ALA A 203 -14.53 6.25 -7.59
C ALA A 203 -15.43 7.48 -7.35
N ARG A 204 -16.31 7.80 -8.30
CA ARG A 204 -17.30 8.88 -8.14
C ARG A 204 -18.26 8.63 -6.97
N ALA A 205 -18.74 7.40 -6.80
CA ALA A 205 -19.65 7.05 -5.71
C ALA A 205 -18.99 7.27 -4.34
N VAL A 206 -17.74 6.81 -4.18
CA VAL A 206 -16.95 7.01 -2.96
C VAL A 206 -16.75 8.51 -2.67
N VAL A 207 -16.30 9.28 -3.66
CA VAL A 207 -16.12 10.74 -3.51
C VAL A 207 -17.43 11.44 -3.15
N SER A 208 -18.55 11.03 -3.75
CA SER A 208 -19.86 11.62 -3.46
C SER A 208 -20.29 11.34 -2.02
N ALA A 209 -20.08 10.11 -1.52
CA ALA A 209 -20.40 9.75 -0.14
C ALA A 209 -19.57 10.57 0.88
N ILE A 210 -18.28 10.78 0.60
CA ILE A 210 -17.41 11.61 1.46
C ILE A 210 -17.93 13.06 1.51
N ILE A 211 -18.30 13.62 0.35
CA ILE A 211 -18.84 14.98 0.26
C ILE A 211 -20.14 15.10 1.06
N GLU A 212 -21.05 14.12 0.94
CA GLU A 212 -22.30 14.09 1.71
C GLU A 212 -22.06 14.03 3.22
N GLU A 213 -21.07 13.25 3.66
CA GLU A 213 -20.67 13.17 5.07
C GLU A 213 -20.12 14.52 5.58
N LEU A 214 -19.23 15.16 4.82
CA LEU A 214 -18.65 16.45 5.18
C LEU A 214 -19.69 17.59 5.14
N ALA A 215 -20.74 17.46 4.35
CA ALA A 215 -21.84 18.41 4.28
C ALA A 215 -22.82 18.31 5.46
N GLN A 216 -22.67 17.32 6.35
CA GLN A 216 -23.55 17.20 7.51
C GLN A 216 -23.41 18.41 8.46
N PRO A 217 -24.51 18.96 9.02
CA PRO A 217 -24.48 20.23 9.77
C PRO A 217 -23.50 20.27 10.95
N ASN A 218 -23.32 19.14 11.64
CA ASN A 218 -22.38 18.99 12.76
C ASN A 218 -20.90 19.02 12.34
N VAL A 219 -20.60 18.67 11.09
CA VAL A 219 -19.24 18.74 10.51
C VAL A 219 -19.02 20.11 9.87
N ALA A 220 -20.00 20.56 9.09
CA ALA A 220 -19.99 21.83 8.34
C ALA A 220 -19.81 23.08 9.22
N THR A 221 -20.11 23.00 10.51
CA THR A 221 -19.85 24.10 11.47
C THR A 221 -18.36 24.36 11.73
N VAL A 222 -17.50 23.38 11.48
CA VAL A 222 -16.06 23.45 11.75
C VAL A 222 -15.25 23.36 10.47
N LEU A 223 -15.67 22.49 9.55
CA LEU A 223 -14.96 22.15 8.33
C LEU A 223 -15.87 22.36 7.11
N THR A 224 -15.38 23.01 6.07
CA THR A 224 -16.11 23.10 4.80
C THR A 224 -15.31 22.50 3.66
N LEU A 225 -16.00 21.81 2.77
CA LEU A 225 -15.43 21.37 1.51
C LEU A 225 -15.03 22.58 0.64
N GLU A 226 -13.86 22.51 0.01
CA GLU A 226 -13.45 23.47 -1.01
C GLU A 226 -14.05 23.06 -2.36
N GLU A 227 -15.07 23.79 -2.79
CA GLU A 227 -15.70 23.59 -4.08
C GLU A 227 -14.72 23.91 -5.23
N GLY A 228 -14.73 23.10 -6.29
CA GLY A 228 -13.89 23.29 -7.48
C GLY A 228 -12.56 22.53 -7.45
N THR A 229 -12.00 22.25 -6.26
CA THR A 229 -10.83 21.36 -6.10
C THR A 229 -11.20 19.99 -5.55
N SER A 230 -12.40 19.86 -4.98
CA SER A 230 -12.99 18.59 -4.53
C SER A 230 -13.91 17.98 -5.58
N GLY A 231 -13.95 16.66 -5.67
CA GLY A 231 -14.80 15.91 -6.59
C GLY A 231 -14.01 15.00 -7.54
N MET A 232 -14.69 14.59 -8.62
CA MET A 232 -14.09 13.88 -9.75
C MET A 232 -13.73 14.89 -10.84
N LEU A 233 -12.45 15.24 -10.95
CA LEU A 233 -11.94 16.24 -11.88
C LEU A 233 -11.41 15.59 -13.17
N THR A 234 -11.63 16.25 -14.30
CA THR A 234 -11.10 15.85 -15.61
C THR A 234 -9.76 16.51 -15.88
N ALA A 235 -9.02 16.02 -16.90
CA ALA A 235 -7.79 16.65 -17.34
C ALA A 235 -7.99 18.14 -17.66
N GLU A 236 -9.08 18.48 -18.37
CA GLU A 236 -9.37 19.86 -18.75
C GLU A 236 -9.59 20.75 -17.52
N ALA A 237 -10.27 20.24 -16.49
CA ALA A 237 -10.48 20.98 -15.24
C ALA A 237 -9.17 21.22 -14.49
N LEU A 238 -8.28 20.22 -14.44
CA LEU A 238 -6.95 20.35 -13.81
C LEU A 238 -6.08 21.37 -14.53
N VAL A 239 -6.04 21.30 -15.86
CA VAL A 239 -5.26 22.23 -16.69
C VAL A 239 -5.82 23.65 -16.57
N ALA A 240 -7.14 23.84 -16.56
CA ALA A 240 -7.75 25.15 -16.38
C ALA A 240 -7.40 25.78 -15.02
N ALA A 241 -7.35 24.97 -13.95
CA ALA A 241 -7.02 25.41 -12.60
C ALA A 241 -5.53 25.70 -12.37
N ALA A 242 -4.64 25.18 -13.23
CA ALA A 242 -3.20 25.39 -13.10
C ALA A 242 -2.75 26.80 -13.50
N PRO A 243 -1.58 27.28 -13.01
CA PRO A 243 -0.99 28.54 -13.45
C PRO A 243 -0.83 28.59 -14.97
N GLU A 244 -1.16 29.73 -15.58
CA GLU A 244 -1.17 29.90 -17.04
C GLU A 244 0.17 29.51 -17.69
N SER A 245 1.29 29.78 -16.99
CA SER A 245 2.65 29.47 -17.45
C SER A 245 2.95 27.98 -17.66
N VAL A 246 2.15 27.07 -17.08
CA VAL A 246 2.39 25.62 -17.15
C VAL A 246 1.24 24.84 -17.76
N ARG A 247 0.16 25.48 -18.21
CA ARG A 247 -1.05 24.78 -18.71
C ARG A 247 -0.77 23.87 -19.90
N GLU A 248 0.02 24.34 -20.86
CA GLU A 248 0.37 23.55 -22.05
C GLU A 248 1.20 22.32 -21.67
N ALA A 249 2.22 22.50 -20.83
CA ALA A 249 3.03 21.40 -20.30
C ALA A 249 2.19 20.43 -19.45
N TYR A 250 1.22 20.92 -18.68
CA TYR A 250 0.35 20.07 -17.89
C TYR A 250 -0.53 19.19 -18.76
N GLN A 251 -1.13 19.75 -19.82
CA GLN A 251 -1.90 18.95 -20.78
C GLN A 251 -1.03 17.86 -21.41
N ALA A 252 0.17 18.22 -21.89
CA ALA A 252 1.11 17.27 -22.48
C ALA A 252 1.52 16.16 -21.49
N PHE A 253 1.76 16.51 -20.23
CA PHE A 253 2.07 15.57 -19.16
C PHE A 253 0.94 14.55 -18.94
N LEU A 254 -0.31 15.02 -18.84
CA LEU A 254 -1.47 14.14 -18.61
C LEU A 254 -1.69 13.19 -19.80
N ASP A 255 -1.57 13.69 -21.03
CA ASP A 255 -1.74 12.91 -22.26
C ASP A 255 -0.63 11.85 -22.42
N ALA A 256 0.63 12.23 -22.12
CA ALA A 256 1.79 11.34 -22.27
C ALA A 256 1.79 10.18 -21.28
N ASN A 257 1.22 10.39 -20.09
CA ASN A 257 1.24 9.41 -19.01
C ASN A 257 -0.08 8.66 -18.84
N GLY A 258 -1.03 8.73 -19.76
CA GLY A 258 -2.26 7.92 -19.67
C GLY A 258 -3.16 8.26 -18.47
N PHE A 259 -3.25 9.54 -18.12
CA PHE A 259 -4.14 10.01 -17.06
C PHE A 259 -5.62 9.75 -17.40
N ILE A 260 -6.41 9.35 -16.39
CA ILE A 260 -7.84 9.05 -16.54
C ILE A 260 -8.72 10.06 -15.79
N TYR A 261 -8.45 10.27 -14.50
CA TYR A 261 -9.24 11.16 -13.64
C TYR A 261 -8.44 11.55 -12.38
N ARG A 262 -8.87 12.66 -11.75
CA ARG A 262 -8.49 12.98 -10.36
C ARG A 262 -9.71 12.82 -9.45
N ALA A 263 -9.59 12.02 -8.41
CA ALA A 263 -10.55 11.98 -7.31
C ALA A 263 -9.94 12.76 -6.14
N SER A 264 -10.54 13.87 -5.72
CA SER A 264 -9.94 14.74 -4.70
C SER A 264 -10.94 15.24 -3.68
N ILE A 265 -10.46 15.45 -2.46
CA ILE A 265 -11.18 16.16 -1.40
C ILE A 265 -10.21 17.19 -0.81
N ALA A 266 -10.69 18.43 -0.70
CA ALA A 266 -10.02 19.52 -0.02
C ALA A 266 -10.97 20.11 1.02
N ILE A 267 -10.48 20.28 2.25
CA ILE A 267 -11.26 20.69 3.41
C ILE A 267 -10.58 21.90 4.04
N ASN A 268 -11.36 22.96 4.26
CA ASN A 268 -10.95 24.17 4.97
C ASN A 268 -11.51 24.17 6.39
N ASN A 269 -10.69 24.58 7.36
CA ASN A 269 -11.13 24.86 8.73
C ASN A 269 -11.71 26.28 8.77
N THR A 270 -13.03 26.40 8.65
CA THR A 270 -13.71 27.70 8.59
C THR A 270 -13.91 28.34 9.95
N SER A 271 -13.87 27.58 11.02
CA SER A 271 -13.92 28.15 12.38
C SER A 271 -12.57 28.74 12.80
N CYS A 272 -11.48 28.32 12.14
CA CYS A 272 -10.11 28.63 12.53
C CYS A 272 -9.78 28.25 13.99
N ASP A 273 -10.58 27.36 14.60
CA ASP A 273 -10.31 26.80 15.92
C ASP A 273 -9.31 25.66 15.79
N LEU A 274 -8.03 25.98 16.03
CA LEU A 274 -6.93 25.03 15.95
C LEU A 274 -6.91 23.99 17.08
N ASN A 275 -7.75 24.16 18.10
CA ASN A 275 -7.97 23.12 19.12
C ASN A 275 -8.95 22.07 18.61
N ALA A 276 -9.94 22.48 17.82
CA ALA A 276 -10.91 21.58 17.19
C ALA A 276 -10.32 20.84 15.99
N ALA A 277 -9.60 21.56 15.12
CA ALA A 277 -8.87 20.98 13.99
C ALA A 277 -7.51 21.68 13.84
N PRO A 278 -6.37 20.99 14.03
CA PRO A 278 -5.06 21.65 14.15
C PRO A 278 -4.52 22.20 12.83
N TYR A 279 -5.26 22.06 11.72
CA TYR A 279 -4.93 22.55 10.39
C TYR A 279 -5.90 23.66 9.96
N MET A 280 -5.45 24.47 9.00
CA MET A 280 -6.27 25.48 8.33
C MET A 280 -6.89 24.93 7.05
N ARG A 281 -6.15 24.05 6.35
CA ARG A 281 -6.63 23.33 5.16
C ARG A 281 -5.91 22.00 5.04
N ILE A 282 -6.60 20.96 4.61
CA ILE A 282 -5.99 19.70 4.17
C ILE A 282 -6.61 19.28 2.86
N ALA A 283 -5.83 18.66 1.98
CA ALA A 283 -6.33 18.13 0.73
C ALA A 283 -5.61 16.83 0.36
N TYR A 284 -6.34 15.95 -0.31
CA TYR A 284 -5.84 14.69 -0.83
C TYR A 284 -6.44 14.43 -2.19
N ALA A 285 -5.62 13.95 -3.12
CA ALA A 285 -6.01 13.64 -4.48
C ALA A 285 -5.40 12.31 -4.91
N LEU A 286 -6.23 11.49 -5.56
CA LEU A 286 -5.82 10.30 -6.30
C LEU A 286 -5.91 10.61 -7.79
N ASP A 287 -4.76 10.72 -8.45
CA ASP A 287 -4.67 10.75 -9.91
C ASP A 287 -4.60 9.33 -10.43
N GLY A 288 -5.69 8.86 -11.05
CA GLY A 288 -5.76 7.53 -11.64
C GLY A 288 -5.17 7.51 -13.04
N TYR A 289 -4.21 6.62 -13.25
CA TYR A 289 -3.61 6.33 -14.55
C TYR A 289 -4.09 4.97 -15.09
N ALA A 290 -3.79 4.70 -16.35
CA ALA A 290 -4.19 3.46 -17.03
C ALA A 290 -3.49 2.23 -16.45
N THR A 291 -2.22 2.34 -16.09
CA THR A 291 -1.44 1.25 -15.48
C THR A 291 -0.56 1.73 -14.32
N PRO A 292 -0.07 0.83 -13.45
CA PRO A 292 0.97 1.16 -12.47
C PRO A 292 2.25 1.70 -13.11
N ALA A 293 2.60 1.23 -14.31
CA ALA A 293 3.77 1.71 -15.05
C ALA A 293 3.59 3.17 -15.50
N ASP A 294 2.40 3.52 -15.95
CA ASP A 294 2.04 4.90 -16.34
C ASP A 294 2.09 5.85 -15.14
N ALA A 295 1.57 5.44 -13.98
CA ALA A 295 1.68 6.22 -12.74
C ALA A 295 3.14 6.41 -12.29
N ALA A 296 3.98 5.37 -12.47
CA ALA A 296 5.41 5.46 -12.17
C ALA A 296 6.13 6.41 -13.13
N ALA A 297 5.78 6.39 -14.43
CA ALA A 297 6.29 7.33 -15.41
C ALA A 297 5.89 8.77 -15.03
N ALA A 298 4.62 9.00 -14.69
CA ALA A 298 4.11 10.30 -14.27
C ALA A 298 4.85 10.87 -13.05
N LEU A 299 5.13 10.03 -12.04
CA LEU A 299 5.86 10.46 -10.84
C LEU A 299 7.33 10.83 -11.14
N ASN A 300 7.95 10.17 -12.12
CA ASN A 300 9.37 10.33 -12.45
C ASN A 300 9.65 11.32 -13.60
N ASP A 301 8.62 11.79 -14.31
CA ASP A 301 8.71 12.71 -15.44
C ASP A 301 9.32 14.08 -15.08
N GLY A 302 9.20 14.48 -13.81
CA GLY A 302 9.72 15.73 -13.28
C GLY A 302 8.74 16.91 -13.35
N PHE A 303 7.72 16.82 -14.20
CA PHE A 303 6.70 17.86 -14.35
C PHE A 303 5.99 18.22 -13.03
N LEU A 304 5.72 17.26 -12.14
CA LEU A 304 5.10 17.55 -10.84
C LEU A 304 5.93 18.52 -9.97
N SER A 305 7.25 18.48 -10.12
CA SER A 305 8.15 19.44 -9.47
C SER A 305 8.06 20.83 -10.12
N GLU A 306 7.91 20.90 -11.44
CA GLU A 306 7.72 22.15 -12.18
C GLU A 306 6.36 22.78 -11.83
N LEU A 307 5.31 21.97 -11.73
CA LEU A 307 3.98 22.39 -11.31
C LEU A 307 4.01 22.99 -9.90
N ALA A 308 4.68 22.32 -8.96
CA ALA A 308 4.85 22.83 -7.60
C ALA A 308 5.59 24.18 -7.59
N ALA A 309 6.67 24.30 -8.35
CA ALA A 309 7.43 25.54 -8.47
C ALA A 309 6.59 26.69 -9.08
N ALA A 310 5.80 26.40 -10.12
CA ALA A 310 4.91 27.37 -10.76
C ALA A 310 3.77 27.84 -9.81
N GLN A 311 3.42 27.03 -8.83
CA GLN A 311 2.47 27.36 -7.77
C GLN A 311 3.12 28.11 -6.57
N GLY A 312 4.41 28.42 -6.66
CA GLY A 312 5.16 29.17 -5.63
C GLY A 312 5.86 28.31 -4.59
N TYR A 313 5.75 26.98 -4.68
CA TYR A 313 6.40 26.09 -3.72
C TYR A 313 7.91 25.96 -3.97
N THR A 314 8.64 25.73 -2.88
CA THR A 314 10.06 25.44 -2.88
C THR A 314 10.31 24.03 -2.38
N ASN A 315 11.24 23.30 -3.00
CA ASN A 315 11.58 21.95 -2.57
C ASN A 315 12.32 22.00 -1.22
N SER A 316 11.83 21.24 -0.25
CA SER A 316 12.39 21.11 1.09
C SER A 316 13.10 19.77 1.24
N THR A 317 14.41 19.82 1.47
CA THR A 317 15.29 18.65 1.64
C THR A 317 15.21 18.03 3.05
N THR A 318 14.30 18.47 3.92
CA THR A 318 14.31 18.12 5.35
C THR A 318 13.42 16.94 5.75
N ALA A 319 12.75 16.27 4.81
CA ALA A 319 11.91 15.10 5.11
C ALA A 319 12.76 13.86 5.43
N ARG A 320 13.18 13.70 6.69
CA ARG A 320 13.86 12.49 7.15
C ARG A 320 12.93 11.29 7.03
N GLY A 321 13.29 10.34 6.17
CA GLY A 321 12.61 9.05 6.07
C GLY A 321 11.47 8.99 5.06
N LEU A 322 11.26 10.03 4.25
CA LEU A 322 10.43 9.92 3.06
C LEU A 322 11.32 9.62 1.84
N THR A 323 10.85 8.73 0.97
CA THR A 323 11.44 8.46 -0.35
C THR A 323 11.01 9.48 -1.41
N TYR A 324 10.20 10.48 -1.03
CA TYR A 324 9.57 11.43 -1.93
C TYR A 324 9.84 12.89 -1.52
N PRO A 325 9.89 13.84 -2.47
CA PRO A 325 10.14 15.25 -2.19
C PRO A 325 8.96 15.90 -1.45
N VAL A 326 9.27 16.84 -0.56
CA VAL A 326 8.29 17.67 0.14
C VAL A 326 8.48 19.11 -0.32
N TYR A 327 7.40 19.77 -0.72
CA TYR A 327 7.44 21.14 -1.21
C TYR A 327 6.71 22.06 -0.24
N THR A 328 7.27 23.23 0.06
CA THR A 328 6.70 24.18 1.03
C THR A 328 6.68 25.61 0.51
N GLN A 329 5.71 26.40 0.95
CA GLN A 329 5.70 27.86 0.82
C GLN A 329 5.10 28.54 2.04
N GLU A 330 5.60 29.74 2.33
CA GLU A 330 5.04 30.62 3.36
C GLU A 330 3.77 31.29 2.83
N THR A 331 2.77 31.43 3.69
CA THR A 331 1.50 32.07 3.36
C THR A 331 0.87 32.71 4.61
N SER A 332 -0.36 33.17 4.47
CA SER A 332 -1.23 33.55 5.59
C SER A 332 -2.59 32.90 5.46
N ALA A 333 -3.10 32.31 6.53
CA ALA A 333 -4.46 31.79 6.63
C ALA A 333 -4.94 31.91 8.08
N CYS A 334 -6.25 31.99 8.31
CA CYS A 334 -6.82 32.27 9.65
C CYS A 334 -6.19 33.51 10.32
N GLU A 335 -5.97 34.56 9.51
CA GLU A 335 -5.38 35.86 9.91
C GLU A 335 -4.00 35.75 10.60
N ARG A 336 -3.24 34.70 10.31
CA ARG A 336 -1.90 34.47 10.88
C ARG A 336 -0.93 33.86 9.87
N PRO A 337 0.39 33.92 10.14
CA PRO A 337 1.39 33.22 9.34
C PRO A 337 1.13 31.72 9.30
N ALA A 338 1.25 31.13 8.12
CA ALA A 338 1.01 29.72 7.89
C ALA A 338 1.99 29.17 6.86
N VAL A 339 2.19 27.85 6.90
CA VAL A 339 2.97 27.12 5.91
C VAL A 339 2.02 26.26 5.11
N GLN A 340 2.15 26.31 3.79
CA GLN A 340 1.57 25.30 2.90
C GLN A 340 2.63 24.27 2.56
N ALA A 341 2.26 23.01 2.67
CA ALA A 341 3.10 21.89 2.25
C ALA A 341 2.34 21.00 1.26
N LEU A 342 3.07 20.41 0.32
CA LEU A 342 2.57 19.35 -0.55
C LEU A 342 3.63 18.27 -0.78
N THR A 343 3.19 17.06 -1.12
CA THR A 343 4.06 15.97 -1.55
C THR A 343 3.31 15.05 -2.51
N TYR A 344 4.07 14.28 -3.28
CA TYR A 344 3.57 13.31 -4.24
C TYR A 344 4.16 11.94 -3.95
N TRP A 345 3.34 10.89 -4.01
CA TRP A 345 3.83 9.50 -3.97
C TRP A 345 2.94 8.58 -4.81
N LYS A 346 3.38 7.35 -5.05
CA LYS A 346 2.64 6.35 -5.83
C LYS A 346 2.02 5.28 -4.92
N ARG A 347 0.87 4.77 -5.34
CA ARG A 347 0.30 3.48 -4.90
C ARG A 347 -0.39 2.81 -6.08
N GLY A 348 0.15 1.70 -6.59
CA GLY A 348 -0.39 1.05 -7.79
C GLY A 348 -0.50 2.04 -8.96
N ARG A 349 -1.63 2.08 -9.67
CA ARG A 349 -1.87 3.05 -10.75
C ARG A 349 -2.20 4.48 -10.29
N TYR A 350 -2.08 4.81 -9.01
CA TYR A 350 -2.38 6.16 -8.51
C TYR A 350 -1.13 6.95 -8.18
N VAL A 351 -1.07 8.20 -8.67
CA VAL A 351 -0.22 9.23 -8.05
C VAL A 351 -1.06 10.00 -7.05
N ILE A 352 -0.60 10.00 -5.82
CA ILE A 352 -1.25 10.64 -4.70
C ILE A 352 -0.64 12.02 -4.52
N THR A 353 -1.50 13.03 -4.40
CA THR A 353 -1.10 14.37 -3.94
C THR A 353 -1.69 14.58 -2.55
N ALA A 354 -0.85 14.80 -1.53
CA ALA A 354 -1.31 15.33 -0.25
C ALA A 354 -0.84 16.77 -0.08
N ALA A 355 -1.71 17.60 0.48
CA ALA A 355 -1.39 18.98 0.81
C ALA A 355 -1.98 19.37 2.17
N ALA A 356 -1.29 20.26 2.88
CA ALA A 356 -1.73 20.82 4.15
C ALA A 356 -1.36 22.30 4.25
N THR A 357 -2.24 23.08 4.87
CA THR A 357 -1.97 24.44 5.35
C THR A 357 -2.09 24.42 6.87
N TYR A 358 -1.03 24.77 7.57
CA TYR A 358 -0.95 24.71 9.03
C TYR A 358 -0.21 25.94 9.60
N PRO A 359 -0.36 26.25 10.89
CA PRO A 359 0.31 27.40 11.51
C PRO A 359 1.83 27.34 11.33
N ALA A 360 2.47 28.47 11.03
CA ALA A 360 3.92 28.51 10.83
C ALA A 360 4.72 28.17 12.10
N ASP A 361 4.11 28.29 13.28
CA ASP A 361 4.65 27.90 14.59
C ASP A 361 4.32 26.46 15.00
N SER A 362 3.78 25.64 14.08
CA SER A 362 3.52 24.22 14.28
C SER A 362 4.78 23.47 14.75
N ALA A 363 4.65 22.68 15.82
CA ALA A 363 5.71 21.79 16.30
C ALA A 363 5.98 20.60 15.34
N ALA A 364 5.01 20.25 14.50
CA ALA A 364 5.16 19.19 13.49
C ALA A 364 5.74 19.76 12.19
N SER A 365 6.69 19.02 11.60
CA SER A 365 7.28 19.31 10.30
C SER A 365 6.33 18.96 9.15
N ALA A 366 6.60 19.50 7.96
CA ALA A 366 5.79 19.31 6.75
C ALA A 366 5.58 17.82 6.41
N ASP A 367 6.64 17.02 6.47
CA ASP A 367 6.57 15.58 6.22
C ASP A 367 5.61 14.86 7.19
N ARG A 368 5.60 15.26 8.47
CA ARG A 368 4.70 14.68 9.48
C ARG A 368 3.25 15.08 9.23
N TRP A 369 2.99 16.33 8.86
CA TRP A 369 1.65 16.77 8.48
C TRP A 369 1.10 15.95 7.32
N LEU A 370 1.88 15.80 6.26
CA LEU A 370 1.43 15.12 5.04
C LEU A 370 1.28 13.61 5.23
N SER A 371 2.29 12.95 5.78
CA SER A 371 2.30 11.48 5.90
C SER A 371 1.57 10.93 7.12
N ARG A 372 1.54 11.65 8.25
CA ARG A 372 0.98 11.13 9.52
C ARG A 372 -0.36 11.73 9.91
N LEU A 373 -0.81 12.79 9.22
CA LEU A 373 -2.14 13.33 9.42
C LEU A 373 -2.99 13.23 8.16
N VAL A 374 -2.57 13.87 7.06
CA VAL A 374 -3.39 13.94 5.84
C VAL A 374 -3.58 12.54 5.24
N GLY A 375 -2.50 11.78 5.06
CA GLY A 375 -2.54 10.41 4.56
C GLY A 375 -3.55 9.54 5.31
N PRO A 376 -3.40 9.28 6.62
CA PRO A 376 -4.30 8.41 7.37
C PRO A 376 -5.77 8.85 7.37
N ILE A 377 -6.05 10.16 7.43
CA ILE A 377 -7.42 10.69 7.36
C ILE A 377 -8.03 10.32 6.02
N PHE A 378 -7.37 10.65 4.91
CA PHE A 378 -7.94 10.48 3.58
C PHE A 378 -7.85 9.06 3.05
N GLU A 379 -6.82 8.30 3.40
CA GLU A 379 -6.72 6.88 3.03
C GLU A 379 -7.83 6.04 3.68
N THR A 380 -8.42 6.50 4.79
CA THR A 380 -9.66 5.91 5.34
C THR A 380 -10.85 6.16 4.41
N TYR A 381 -11.03 7.40 3.95
CA TYR A 381 -12.15 7.79 3.07
C TYR A 381 -12.02 7.23 1.64
N PHE A 382 -10.81 7.31 1.08
CA PHE A 382 -10.47 6.80 -0.25
C PHE A 382 -10.17 5.30 -0.24
N GLY A 383 -10.32 4.64 0.92
CA GLY A 383 -9.95 3.24 1.10
C GLY A 383 -10.64 2.32 0.10
N ASP A 384 -11.91 2.56 -0.19
CA ASP A 384 -12.66 1.78 -1.19
C ASP A 384 -12.11 1.93 -2.62
N ILE A 385 -11.50 3.05 -2.97
CA ILE A 385 -10.83 3.24 -4.27
C ILE A 385 -9.48 2.52 -4.29
N LEU A 386 -8.72 2.66 -3.20
CA LEU A 386 -7.38 2.08 -3.07
C LEU A 386 -7.42 0.55 -2.97
N ILE A 387 -8.36 0.00 -2.21
CA ILE A 387 -8.48 -1.45 -2.00
C ILE A 387 -8.93 -2.17 -3.27
N GLN A 388 -9.68 -1.51 -4.15
CA GLN A 388 -10.05 -2.09 -5.44
C GLN A 388 -8.85 -2.22 -6.36
N GLU A 389 -7.85 -1.35 -6.26
CA GLU A 389 -6.59 -1.51 -7.00
C GLU A 389 -5.78 -2.68 -6.48
N VAL A 390 -5.62 -2.77 -5.16
CA VAL A 390 -4.92 -3.87 -4.50
C VAL A 390 -5.52 -5.24 -4.84
N ARG A 391 -6.83 -5.31 -5.15
CA ARG A 391 -7.56 -6.57 -5.42
C ARG A 391 -7.77 -6.88 -6.90
N GLN A 392 -7.15 -6.14 -7.80
CA GLN A 392 -7.13 -6.43 -9.24
C GLN A 392 -5.86 -7.20 -9.59
#